data_AF-A0A096B8K3-F1
#
_entry.id   AF-A0A096B8K3-F1
#
_cell.length_a   1.000
_cell.length_b   1.000
_cell.length_c   1.000
_cell.angle_alpha   90.00
_cell.angle_beta   90.00
_cell.angle_gamma   90.00
#
_symmetry.space_group_name_H-M   'P 1'
#
loop_
_entity.id
_entity.type
_entity.pdbx_description
1 polymer ?
#
loop_
_entity_poly.entity_id
_entity_poly.type
_entity_poly.pdbx_seq_one_letter_code
_entity_poly.pdbx_strand_id
1 'polypeptide(L)'
;MKRKYPERSIRLVRVLPYLTHEINRDKEYFESYYDDIVVPMELMGVHYKAAIKKRNRWMVDQADKILAYIYRDFGGAFDTIKYAYRMGKPVLNFAVKE
;
A
#
# COMPACT_ATOMS: atom_id res chain seq x y z
N MET A 1 -18.50 -0.99 3.22
CA MET A 1 -18.35 0.49 3.11
C MET A 1 -18.79 1.02 1.76
N LYS A 2 -18.16 0.63 0.64
CA LYS A 2 -18.55 1.07 -0.71
C LYS A 2 -20.05 0.93 -1.01
N ARG A 3 -20.60 -0.27 -0.80
CA ARG A 3 -22.05 -0.53 -0.97
C ARG A 3 -22.96 0.28 -0.04
N LYS A 4 -22.45 0.68 1.13
CA LYS A 4 -23.21 1.45 2.13
C LYS A 4 -23.21 2.95 1.82
N TYR A 5 -22.19 3.43 1.12
CA TYR A 5 -21.98 4.84 0.79
C TYR A 5 -21.56 5.01 -0.69
N PRO A 6 -22.46 4.69 -1.65
CA PRO A 6 -22.15 4.73 -3.08
C PRO A 6 -21.79 6.13 -3.58
N GLU A 7 -22.24 7.18 -2.90
CA GLU A 7 -21.98 8.57 -3.22
C GLU A 7 -20.52 9.02 -2.94
N ARG A 8 -19.76 8.24 -2.16
CA ARG A 8 -18.42 8.63 -1.69
C ARG A 8 -17.26 8.19 -2.58
N SER A 9 -17.53 7.68 -3.78
CA SER A 9 -16.52 7.20 -4.75
C SER A 9 -15.37 6.39 -4.12
N ILE A 10 -15.71 5.50 -3.19
CA ILE A 10 -14.70 4.74 -2.43
C ILE A 10 -14.13 3.64 -3.32
N ARG A 11 -12.81 3.71 -3.58
CA ARG A 11 -12.05 2.69 -4.31
C ARG A 11 -11.06 1.95 -3.39
N LEU A 12 -10.80 0.69 -3.70
CA LEU A 12 -9.83 -0.20 -3.07
C LEU A 12 -8.85 -0.63 -4.16
N VAL A 13 -7.65 -0.05 -4.12
CA VAL A 13 -6.59 -0.26 -5.10
C VAL A 13 -5.46 -1.03 -4.46
N ARG A 14 -4.99 -2.08 -5.13
CA ARG A 14 -3.83 -2.86 -4.67
C ARG A 14 -2.56 -2.38 -5.34
N VAL A 15 -1.57 -1.94 -4.56
CA VAL A 15 -0.25 -1.56 -5.09
C VAL A 15 0.74 -2.70 -4.94
N LEU A 16 1.29 -3.16 -6.05
CA LEU A 16 2.22 -4.29 -6.13
C LEU A 16 3.66 -3.82 -6.44
N PRO A 17 4.68 -4.51 -5.91
CA PRO A 17 6.07 -4.12 -6.10
C PRO A 17 6.63 -4.47 -7.50
N TYR A 18 6.01 -5.42 -8.20
CA TYR A 18 6.38 -5.89 -9.53
C TYR A 18 5.22 -6.69 -10.13
N LEU A 19 5.23 -6.83 -11.46
CA LEU A 19 4.33 -7.76 -12.16
C LEU A 19 4.73 -9.20 -11.84
N THR A 20 3.76 -10.05 -11.53
CA THR A 20 3.95 -11.50 -11.35
C THR A 20 3.09 -12.25 -12.36
N HIS A 21 3.53 -13.46 -12.75
CA HIS A 21 2.74 -14.34 -13.62
C HIS A 21 1.38 -14.68 -13.03
N GLU A 22 1.25 -14.71 -11.70
CA GLU A 22 0.00 -14.95 -10.98
C GLU A 22 -1.05 -13.87 -11.24
N ILE A 23 -0.67 -12.60 -11.40
CA ILE A 23 -1.64 -11.52 -11.75
C ILE A 23 -2.26 -11.79 -13.12
N ASN A 24 -1.45 -12.26 -14.06
CA ASN A 24 -1.91 -12.54 -15.42
C ASN A 24 -2.76 -13.82 -15.48
N ARG A 25 -2.48 -14.80 -14.62
CA ARG A 25 -3.21 -16.06 -14.56
C ARG A 25 -4.53 -15.92 -13.80
N ASP A 26 -4.50 -15.25 -12.65
CA ASP A 26 -5.62 -15.17 -11.70
C ASP A 26 -6.26 -13.77 -11.73
N LYS A 27 -6.34 -13.18 -12.91
CA LYS A 27 -6.85 -11.82 -13.12
C LYS A 27 -8.27 -11.67 -12.55
N GLU A 28 -9.15 -12.63 -12.83
CA GLU A 28 -10.54 -12.64 -12.33
C GLU A 28 -10.62 -12.68 -10.81
N TYR A 29 -9.72 -13.43 -10.15
CA TYR A 29 -9.63 -13.46 -8.70
C TYR A 29 -9.34 -12.04 -8.17
N PHE A 30 -8.34 -11.35 -8.69
CA PHE A 30 -8.00 -10.01 -8.20
C PHE A 30 -9.06 -8.95 -8.53
N GLU A 31 -9.67 -9.02 -9.71
CA GLU A 31 -10.76 -8.13 -10.13
C GLU A 31 -12.02 -8.29 -9.26
N SER A 32 -12.20 -9.44 -8.61
CA SER A 32 -13.31 -9.66 -7.67
C SER A 32 -13.15 -8.94 -6.31
N TYR A 33 -11.92 -8.61 -5.90
CA TYR A 33 -11.63 -8.00 -4.60
C TYR A 33 -11.23 -6.52 -4.67
N TYR A 34 -10.57 -6.10 -5.75
CA TYR A 34 -9.99 -4.76 -5.92
C TYR A 34 -10.61 -4.08 -7.13
N ASP A 35 -10.82 -2.76 -7.07
CA ASP A 35 -11.29 -2.02 -8.27
C ASP A 35 -10.13 -1.69 -9.21
N ASP A 36 -8.87 -1.87 -8.75
CA ASP A 36 -7.68 -1.65 -9.54
C ASP A 36 -6.42 -2.29 -8.94
N ILE A 37 -5.42 -2.51 -9.79
CA ILE A 37 -4.08 -2.98 -9.41
C ILE A 37 -3.05 -2.06 -10.04
N VAL A 38 -2.19 -1.47 -9.21
CA VAL A 38 -1.14 -0.56 -9.65
C VAL A 38 0.22 -1.21 -9.43
N VAL A 39 1.05 -1.24 -10.48
CA VAL A 39 2.49 -1.50 -10.38
C VAL A 39 3.22 -0.20 -10.74
N PRO A 40 3.80 0.52 -9.78
CA PRO A 40 4.49 1.78 -10.07
C PRO A 40 5.61 1.58 -11.09
N MET A 41 5.61 2.40 -12.15
CA MET A 41 6.60 2.28 -13.24
C MET A 41 8.04 2.48 -12.75
N GLU A 42 8.25 3.30 -11.72
CA GLU A 42 9.54 3.52 -11.06
C GLU A 42 10.16 2.26 -10.42
N LEU A 43 9.36 1.20 -10.27
CA LEU A 43 9.81 -0.10 -9.76
C LEU A 43 10.22 -1.06 -10.88
N MET A 44 9.99 -0.73 -12.15
CA MET A 44 10.42 -1.57 -13.27
C MET A 44 11.94 -1.74 -13.25
N GLY A 45 12.39 -3.00 -13.34
CA GLY A 45 13.82 -3.34 -13.28
C GLY A 45 14.45 -3.26 -11.88
N VAL A 46 13.71 -2.88 -10.84
CA VAL A 46 14.22 -2.92 -9.47
C VAL A 46 14.35 -4.36 -9.00
N HIS A 47 15.53 -4.72 -8.48
CA HIS A 47 15.76 -6.03 -7.90
C HIS A 47 14.74 -6.37 -6.79
N TYR A 48 14.17 -7.57 -6.83
CA TYR A 48 13.01 -7.97 -6.01
C TYR A 48 13.20 -7.71 -4.50
N LYS A 49 14.42 -7.91 -3.97
CA LYS A 49 14.75 -7.64 -2.55
C LYS A 49 14.56 -6.18 -2.13
N ALA A 50 14.69 -5.23 -3.07
CA ALA A 50 14.49 -3.81 -2.82
C ALA A 50 13.08 -3.32 -3.19
N ALA A 51 12.41 -4.02 -4.11
CA ALA A 51 11.14 -3.60 -4.69
C ALA A 51 10.03 -3.39 -3.64
N ILE A 52 9.94 -4.26 -2.62
CA ILE A 52 8.93 -4.12 -1.55
C ILE A 52 9.12 -2.81 -0.78
N LYS A 53 10.36 -2.49 -0.38
CA LYS A 53 10.64 -1.26 0.38
C LYS A 53 10.36 -0.02 -0.47
N LYS A 54 10.76 -0.03 -1.74
CA LYS A 54 10.49 1.07 -2.66
C LYS A 54 8.99 1.24 -2.93
N ARG A 55 8.25 0.14 -3.11
CA ARG A 55 6.78 0.17 -3.25
C ARG A 55 6.11 0.78 -2.04
N ASN A 56 6.56 0.41 -0.83
CA ASN A 56 6.03 0.99 0.39
C ASN A 56 6.28 2.50 0.48
N ARG A 57 7.47 2.98 0.08
CA ARG A 57 7.76 4.42 0.00
C ARG A 57 6.88 5.12 -1.03
N TRP A 58 6.75 4.54 -2.22
CA TRP A 58 5.86 5.07 -3.25
C TRP A 58 4.42 5.22 -2.74
N MET A 59 3.88 4.21 -2.04
CA MET A 59 2.54 4.32 -1.42
C MET A 59 2.45 5.48 -0.41
N VAL A 60 3.50 5.71 0.38
CA VAL A 60 3.56 6.82 1.33
C VAL A 60 3.59 8.16 0.60
N ASP A 61 4.36 8.26 -0.48
CA ASP A 61 4.51 9.50 -1.25
C ASP A 61 3.16 9.93 -1.86
N GLN A 62 2.37 8.97 -2.36
CA GLN A 62 1.03 9.21 -2.92
C GLN A 62 -0.07 9.46 -1.88
N ALA A 63 0.13 9.09 -0.61
CA ALA A 63 -0.92 9.14 0.39
C ALA A 63 -1.06 10.52 1.05
N ASP A 64 -2.29 10.99 1.24
CA ASP A 64 -2.58 12.17 2.06
C ASP A 64 -2.64 11.83 3.56
N LYS A 65 -3.06 10.60 3.88
CA LYS A 65 -3.18 10.08 5.25
C LYS A 65 -2.88 8.60 5.28
N ILE A 66 -2.22 8.15 6.34
CA ILE A 66 -1.82 6.76 6.51
C ILE A 66 -2.51 6.17 7.75
N LEU A 67 -3.11 5.00 7.56
CA LEU A 67 -3.69 4.19 8.62
C LEU A 67 -2.77 3.01 8.87
N ALA A 68 -2.41 2.76 10.14
CA ALA A 68 -1.46 1.72 10.51
C ALA A 68 -1.88 0.98 11.77
N TYR A 69 -1.38 -0.25 11.92
CA TYR A 69 -1.46 -1.01 13.16
C TYR A 69 -0.06 -1.60 13.43
N ILE A 70 0.77 -0.85 14.15
CA ILE A 70 2.18 -1.20 14.39
C ILE A 70 2.47 -1.14 15.88
N TYR A 71 2.68 -2.31 16.47
CA TYR A 71 3.04 -2.49 17.87
C TYR A 71 4.51 -2.88 18.08
N ARG A 72 5.23 -3.20 17.01
CA ARG A 72 6.66 -3.55 17.04
C ARG A 72 7.50 -2.39 16.55
N ASP A 73 8.71 -2.28 17.08
CA ASP A 73 9.71 -1.28 16.72
C ASP A 73 10.70 -1.78 15.63
N PHE A 74 10.33 -2.81 14.88
CA PHE A 74 11.12 -3.36 13.78
C PHE A 74 10.27 -3.95 12.64
N GLY A 75 10.91 -4.14 11.48
CA GLY A 75 10.31 -4.77 10.30
C GLY A 75 9.79 -3.78 9.25
N GLY A 76 9.38 -4.32 8.09
CA GLY A 76 9.07 -3.49 6.91
C GLY A 76 7.92 -2.50 7.11
N ALA A 77 6.90 -2.86 7.90
CA ALA A 77 5.81 -1.94 8.22
C ALA A 77 6.31 -0.77 9.09
N PHE A 78 7.10 -1.05 10.12
CA PHE A 78 7.69 -0.04 10.99
C PHE A 78 8.61 0.91 10.21
N ASP A 79 9.47 0.37 9.34
CA ASP A 79 10.33 1.16 8.45
C ASP A 79 9.53 2.07 7.51
N THR A 80 8.36 1.60 7.06
CA THR A 80 7.46 2.37 6.19
C THR A 80 6.85 3.57 6.92
N ILE A 81 6.42 3.37 8.18
CA ILE A 81 5.89 4.48 8.99
C ILE A 81 6.98 5.45 9.41
N LYS A 82 8.21 4.98 9.71
CA LYS A 82 9.36 5.87 9.88
C LYS A 82 9.61 6.75 8.66
N TYR A 83 9.49 6.19 7.46
CA TYR A 83 9.57 6.96 6.23
C TYR A 83 8.41 7.98 6.11
N ALA A 84 7.18 7.58 6.44
CA ALA A 84 6.02 8.48 6.44
C ALA A 84 6.21 9.70 7.35
N TYR A 85 6.68 9.50 8.58
CA TYR A 85 6.99 10.61 9.49
C TYR A 85 8.07 11.53 8.93
N ARG A 86 9.12 10.97 8.31
CA ARG A 86 10.17 11.78 7.65
C ARG A 86 9.62 12.63 6.50
N MET A 87 8.62 12.14 5.78
CA MET A 87 7.94 12.86 4.70
C MET A 87 6.83 13.80 5.22
N GLY A 88 6.66 13.94 6.53
CA GLY A 88 5.64 14.81 7.13
C GLY A 88 4.20 14.31 6.92
N LYS A 89 4.01 13.02 6.62
CA LYS A 89 2.68 12.46 6.35
C LYS A 89 1.90 12.23 7.66
N PRO A 90 0.62 12.61 7.75
CA PRO A 90 -0.23 12.27 8.89
C PRO A 90 -0.43 10.75 9.01
N VAL A 91 -0.07 10.19 10.16
CA VAL A 91 -0.23 8.75 10.47
C VAL A 91 -1.18 8.58 11.65
N LEU A 92 -2.19 7.73 11.50
CA LEU A 92 -3.02 7.23 12.59
C LEU A 92 -2.64 5.76 12.86
N ASN A 93 -1.93 5.52 13.97
CA ASN A 93 -1.54 4.17 14.38
C ASN A 93 -2.47 3.64 15.48
N PHE A 94 -3.27 2.63 15.16
CA PHE A 94 -4.26 2.04 16.07
C PHE A 94 -3.67 1.11 17.14
N ALA A 95 -2.37 0.83 17.10
CA ALA A 95 -1.70 -0.03 18.10
C ALA A 95 -1.20 0.75 19.32
N VAL A 96 -1.07 2.07 19.21
CA VAL A 96 -0.76 2.92 20.36
C VAL A 96 -2.05 3.11 21.12
N LYS A 97 -2.13 2.58 22.35
CA LYS A 97 -3.22 2.93 23.26
C LYS A 97 -3.04 4.39 23.65
N GLU A 98 -4.13 5.17 23.61
CA GLU A 98 -4.20 6.50 24.21
C GLU A 98 -3.81 6.47 25.69
#